data_AF-A0A8I6X634-F1
#
_entry.id   AF-A0A8I6X634-F1
#
_cell.length_a   1.000
_cell.length_b   1.000
_cell.length_c   1.000
_cell.angle_alpha   90.00
_cell.angle_beta   90.00
_cell.angle_gamma   90.00
#
_symmetry.space_group_name_H-M   'P 1'
#
loop_
_entity.id
_entity.type
_entity.pdbx_description
1 polymer ?
#
loop_
_entity_poly.entity_id
_entity_poly.type
_entity_poly.pdbx_seq_one_letter_code
_entity_poly.pdbx_strand_id
1 'polypeptide(L)' 'MDEDVLLCNTWLQVSRDVTVEGDQSRHAYWIRMKEHFDLYNKSGIDRSERSLRSEWSTINRDCQKWLPHLRRLTR' A
#
# COMPACT_ATOMS: atom_id res chain seq x y z
N MET A 1 3.36 0.78 -15.70
CA MET A 1 2.54 0.15 -14.65
C MET A 1 1.66 1.25 -14.11
N ASP A 2 0.36 1.02 -13.91
CA ASP A 2 -0.45 1.98 -13.16
C ASP A 2 0.14 2.11 -11.75
N GLU A 3 0.42 3.34 -11.35
CA GLU A 3 1.08 3.64 -10.09
C GLU A 3 0.29 3.11 -8.89
N ASP A 4 -1.04 3.23 -8.95
CA ASP A 4 -1.95 2.71 -7.93
C ASP A 4 -1.86 1.19 -7.81
N VAL A 5 -1.67 0.48 -8.94
CA VAL A 5 -1.48 -0.97 -8.95
C VAL A 5 -0.14 -1.33 -8.31
N LEU A 6 0.93 -0.58 -8.62
CA LEU A 6 2.22 -0.77 -7.97
C LEU A 6 2.13 -0.53 -6.46
N LEU A 7 1.43 0.53 -6.04
CA LEU A 7 1.25 0.86 -4.63
C LEU A 7 0.43 -0.21 -3.90
N CYS A 8 -0.64 -0.73 -4.50
CA CYS A 8 -1.41 -1.86 -3.98
C CYS A 8 -0.55 -3.12 -3.82
N ASN A 9 0.25 -3.46 -4.84
CA ASN A 9 1.13 -4.62 -4.79
C ASN A 9 2.21 -4.48 -3.71
N THR A 10 2.82 -3.30 -3.62
CA THR A 10 3.80 -2.97 -2.58
C THR A 10 3.18 -3.17 -1.19
N TRP A 11 1.95 -2.68 -0.98
CA TRP A 11 1.26 -2.84 0.29
C TRP A 11 0.98 -4.31 0.62
N LEU A 12 0.54 -5.09 -0.38
CA LEU A 12 0.29 -6.52 -0.21
C LEU A 12 1.56 -7.30 0.17
N GLN A 13 2.71 -6.97 -0.41
CA GLN A 13 3.97 -7.63 -0.08
C GLN A 13 4.46 -7.24 1.32
N VAL A 14 4.52 -5.94 1.62
CA VAL A 14 5.02 -5.44 2.92
C VAL A 14 4.11 -5.87 4.08
N SER A 15 2.79 -5.94 3.87
CA SER A 15 1.84 -6.38 4.91
C SER A 15 1.88 -7.89 5.17
N ARG A 16 2.44 -8.69 4.26
CA ARG A 16 2.57 -10.15 4.39
C ARG A 16 3.96 -10.59 4.86
N ASP A 17 4.90 -9.65 4.97
CA ASP A 17 6.24 -9.94 5.46
C ASP A 17 6.17 -10.39 6.92
N VAL A 18 6.49 -11.67 7.15
CA VAL A 18 6.40 -12.34 8.47
C VAL A 18 7.43 -11.78 9.46
N THR A 19 8.42 -11.03 8.98
CA THR A 19 9.38 -10.31 9.84
C THR A 19 8.71 -9.13 10.59
N VAL A 20 7.46 -8.80 10.24
CA VAL A 20 6.62 -7.76 10.85
C VAL A 20 5.88 -8.31 12.08
N GLU A 21 6.52 -9.18 12.87
CA GLU A 21 5.93 -9.66 14.12
C GLU A 21 5.88 -8.55 15.18
N GLY A 22 4.66 -8.12 15.49
CA GLY A 22 4.26 -7.61 16.80
C GLY A 22 4.41 -6.12 17.08
N ASP A 23 5.52 -5.48 16.71
CA ASP A 23 5.80 -4.11 17.19
C ASP A 23 6.55 -3.22 16.19
N GLN A 24 6.03 -3.13 14.97
CA GLN A 24 6.58 -2.21 13.99
C GLN A 24 6.03 -0.79 14.19
N SER A 25 6.94 0.18 14.37
CA SER A 25 6.55 1.58 14.38
C SER A 25 5.93 1.99 13.03
N ARG A 26 4.96 2.91 13.07
CA ARG A 26 4.35 3.49 11.85
C ARG A 26 5.42 4.04 10.90
N HIS A 27 6.50 4.61 11.43
CA HIS A 27 7.59 5.12 10.61
C HIS A 27 8.34 4.01 9.88
N ALA A 28 8.75 2.95 10.59
CA ALA A 28 9.44 1.81 9.99
C ALA A 28 8.59 1.08 8.94
N TYR A 29 7.26 1.10 9.08
CA TYR A 29 6.33 0.60 8.06
C TYR A 29 6.41 1.38 6.75
N TRP A 30 6.39 2.70 6.84
CA TRP A 30 6.38 3.53 5.65
C TRP A 30 7.76 3.62 4.97
N ILE A 31 8.85 3.45 5.72
CA ILE A 31 10.19 3.28 5.13
C ILE A 31 10.19 2.05 4.20
N ARG A 32 9.78 0.87 4.70
CA ARG A 32 9.74 -0.35 3.88
C ARG A 32 8.81 -0.22 2.68
N MET A 33 7.67 0.44 2.85
CA MET A 33 6.77 0.75 1.73
C MET A 33 7.45 1.61 0.67
N LYS A 34 8.17 2.66 1.06
CA LYS A 34 8.90 3.53 0.14
C LYS A 34 10.03 2.77 -0.57
N GLU A 35 10.84 2.03 0.17
CA GLU A 35 11.94 1.23 -0.38
C GLU A 35 11.44 0.20 -1.40
N HIS A 36 10.38 -0.54 -1.06
CA HIS A 36 9.79 -1.51 -1.97
C HIS A 36 9.14 -0.81 -3.17
N PHE A 37 8.44 0.31 -2.98
CA PHE A 37 7.85 1.05 -4.10
C PHE A 37 8.93 1.52 -5.08
N ASP A 38 10.01 2.13 -4.56
CA ASP A 38 11.11 2.66 -5.37
C ASP A 38 11.82 1.59 -6.18
N LEU A 39 12.04 0.41 -5.58
CA LEU A 39 12.69 -0.72 -6.24
C LEU A 39 11.97 -1.15 -7.54
N TYR A 40 10.64 -1.02 -7.55
CA TYR A 40 9.80 -1.47 -8.67
C TYR A 40 9.20 -0.31 -9.50
N ASN A 41 9.42 0.94 -9.08
CA ASN A 41 8.95 2.12 -9.78
C ASN A 41 9.82 2.39 -11.01
N LYS A 42 9.31 2.02 -12.18
CA LYS A 42 9.97 2.24 -13.48
C LYS A 42 9.55 3.53 -14.18
N SER A 43 8.75 4.38 -13.54
CA SER A 43 8.23 5.61 -14.16
C SER A 43 9.28 6.74 -14.24
N GLY A 44 10.34 6.67 -13.44
CA GLY A 44 11.32 7.74 -13.28
C GLY A 44 10.82 8.92 -12.45
N ILE A 45 9.57 8.89 -11.98
CA ILE A 45 9.00 9.91 -11.10
C ILE A 45 9.26 9.49 -9.64
N ASP A 46 10.04 10.29 -8.92
CA ASP A 46 10.18 10.09 -7.48
C ASP A 46 8.89 10.48 -6.75
N ARG A 47 8.49 9.64 -5.80
CA ARG A 47 7.34 9.87 -4.94
C ARG A 47 7.80 9.93 -3.50
N SER A 48 7.55 11.05 -2.84
CA SER A 48 7.81 11.18 -1.41
C SER A 48 7.00 10.15 -0.59
N GLU A 49 7.50 9.75 0.57
CA GLU A 49 6.75 8.92 1.53
C GLU A 49 5.38 9.53 1.86
N ARG A 50 5.33 10.87 1.99
CA ARG A 50 4.10 11.62 2.28
C ARG A 50 3.06 11.48 1.17
N SER A 51 3.47 11.59 -0.09
CA SER A 51 2.55 11.41 -1.23
C SER A 51 2.04 9.97 -1.30
N LEU A 52 2.91 8.97 -1.10
CA LEU A 52 2.49 7.57 -1.08
C LEU A 52 1.48 7.27 0.04
N ARG A 53 1.70 7.85 1.23
CA ARG A 53 0.75 7.78 2.36
C ARG A 53 -0.62 8.36 2.01
N SER A 54 -0.64 9.51 1.35
CA SER A 54 -1.87 10.19 0.93
C SER A 54 -2.62 9.34 -0.08
N GLU A 55 -1.93 8.86 -1.11
CA GLU A 55 -2.52 8.04 -2.19
C GLU A 55 -3.09 6.74 -1.63
N TRP A 56 -2.31 6.05 -0.78
CA TRP A 56 -2.78 4.84 -0.12
C TRP A 56 -4.02 5.08 0.75
N SER A 57 -4.08 6.20 1.45
CA SER A 57 -5.24 6.56 2.27
C SER A 57 -6.51 6.74 1.43
N THR A 58 -6.37 7.29 0.22
CA THR A 58 -7.46 7.42 -0.75
C THR A 58 -7.90 6.05 -1.27
N ILE A 59 -6.96 5.23 -1.76
CA ILE A 59 -7.24 3.89 -2.27
C ILE A 59 -7.91 3.03 -1.20
N ASN A 60 -7.34 2.97 0.01
CA ASN A 60 -7.88 2.15 1.09
C ASN A 60 -9.27 2.63 1.52
N ARG A 61 -9.52 3.94 1.59
CA ARG A 61 -10.85 4.47 1.89
C ARG A 61 -11.89 3.99 0.87
N ASP A 62 -11.53 4.04 -0.42
CA ASP A 62 -12.44 3.61 -1.48
C ASP A 62 -12.67 2.10 -1.43
N CYS A 63 -11.64 1.27 -1.19
CA CYS A 63 -11.79 -0.16 -0.97
C CYS A 63 -12.72 -0.47 0.23
N GLN A 64 -12.53 0.21 1.36
CA GLN A 64 -13.36 0.02 2.56
C GLN A 64 -14.82 0.41 2.34
N LYS A 65 -15.08 1.43 1.51
CA LYS A 65 -16.43 1.84 1.14
C LYS A 65 -17.19 0.72 0.43
N TRP A 66 -16.53 -0.01 -0.47
CA TRP A 66 -17.18 -1.04 -1.30
C TRP A 66 -17.15 -2.44 -0.69
N LEU A 67 -16.22 -2.72 0.23
CA LEU A 67 -16.05 -4.03 0.87
C LEU A 67 -17.34 -4.62 1.47
N PRO A 68 -18.20 -3.86 2.19
CA PRO A 68 -19.45 -4.40 2.73
C PRO A 68 -20.43 -4.85 1.65
N HIS A 69 -20.43 -4.17 0.49
CA HIS A 69 -21.31 -4.50 -0.63
C HIS A 69 -20.84 -5.78 -1.34
N LEU A 70 -19.52 -5.89 -1.59
CA LEU A 70 -18.94 -7.09 -2.19
C LEU A 70 -19.17 -8.35 -1.34
N ARG A 71 -19.09 -8.23 -0.01
CA ARG A 71 -19.38 -9.33 0.95
C ARG A 71 -20.83 -9.81 0.91
N ARG A 72 -21.78 -9.00 0.43
CA ARG A 72 -23.19 -9.37 0.29
C ARG A 72 -23.48 -10.11 -1.01
N LEU A 73 -22.68 -9.89 -2.06
CA LEU A 73 -22.83 -10.52 -3.37
C LEU A 73 -22.10 -11.86 -3.48
N THR A 74 -21.24 -12.17 -2.51
CA THR A 74 -20.45 -13.41 -2.43
C THR A 74 -21.02 -14.40 -1.39
N ARG A 75 -22.26 -14.18 -0.95
CA ARG A 75 -23.09 -15.10 -0.17
C ARG A 75 -24.21 -15.64 -1.04
#